data_AF-A0A7V6W4J7-F1
#
_entry.id   AF-A0A7V6W4J7-F1
#
_cell.length_a   1.000
_cell.length_b   1.000
_cell.length_c   1.000
_cell.angle_alpha   90.00
_cell.angle_beta   90.00
_cell.angle_gamma   90.00
#
_symmetry.space_group_name_H-M   'P 1'
#
loop_
_entity.id
_entity.type
_entity.pdbx_description
1 polymer ?
#
loop_
_entity_poly.entity_id
_entity_poly.type
_entity_poly.pdbx_seq_one_letter_code
_entity_poly.pdbx_strand_id
1 'polypeptide(L)'
;MKNTATIIFIMQRRNQSVDLDVPLDISANDLILALNEAYDLQIDTSDINNCFLKAEHPIVLLRGSKTLAEYGVRNGTVIRFTE
;
A
#
# COMPACT_ATOMS: atom_id res chain seq x y z
N MET A 1 -5.82 7.16 20.64
CA MET A 1 -6.67 6.95 19.44
C MET A 1 -5.88 6.05 18.51
N LYS A 2 -6.47 4.98 17.95
CA LYS A 2 -5.76 4.13 16.99
C LYS A 2 -5.55 4.93 15.70
N ASN A 3 -4.30 5.19 15.33
CA ASN A 3 -3.95 5.91 14.10
C ASN A 3 -3.88 4.92 12.93
N THR A 4 -4.94 4.14 12.74
CA THR A 4 -5.03 3.09 11.72
C THR A 4 -6.11 3.46 10.71
N ALA A 5 -5.94 3.04 9.47
CA ALA A 5 -6.95 3.18 8.43
C ALA A 5 -7.28 1.82 7.80
N THR A 6 -8.57 1.59 7.55
CA THR A 6 -9.03 0.43 6.77
C THR A 6 -8.96 0.77 5.29
N ILE A 7 -8.04 0.13 4.57
CA ILE A 7 -7.83 0.31 3.14
C ILE A 7 -8.33 -0.90 2.35
N ILE A 8 -8.62 -0.70 1.07
CA ILE A 8 -9.01 -1.77 0.15
C ILE A 8 -7.81 -2.07 -0.74
N PHE A 9 -7.16 -3.21 -0.54
CA PHE A 9 -6.05 -3.65 -1.39
C PHE A 9 -6.55 -4.56 -2.51
N ILE A 10 -6.29 -4.16 -3.75
CA ILE A 10 -6.74 -4.87 -4.95
C ILE A 10 -5.53 -5.43 -5.69
N MET A 11 -5.45 -6.76 -5.76
CA MET A 11 -4.45 -7.50 -6.54
C MET A 11 -5.05 -7.82 -7.91
N GLN A 12 -4.79 -6.98 -8.91
CA GLN A 12 -5.47 -7.07 -10.21
C GLN A 12 -5.18 -8.40 -10.94
N ARG A 13 -3.92 -8.88 -10.90
CA ARG A 13 -3.55 -10.16 -11.53
C ARG A 13 -4.22 -11.38 -10.90
N ARG A 14 -4.48 -11.33 -9.60
CA ARG A 14 -5.15 -12.41 -8.85
C ARG A 14 -6.66 -12.25 -8.81
N ASN A 15 -7.20 -11.13 -9.34
CA ASN A 15 -8.60 -10.74 -9.25
C ASN A 15 -9.14 -10.80 -7.81
N GLN A 16 -8.32 -10.38 -6.85
CA GLN A 16 -8.64 -10.41 -5.42
C GLN A 16 -8.68 -9.00 -4.85
N SER A 17 -9.61 -8.79 -3.92
CA SER A 17 -9.75 -7.56 -3.14
C SER A 17 -9.85 -7.94 -1.68
N VAL A 18 -9.07 -7.28 -0.84
CA VAL A 18 -9.00 -7.54 0.60
C VAL A 18 -9.01 -6.22 1.37
N ASP A 19 -9.80 -6.18 2.44
CA ASP A 19 -9.78 -5.07 3.39
C ASP A 19 -8.64 -5.27 4.39
N LEU A 20 -7.81 -4.25 4.59
CA LEU A 20 -6.66 -4.29 5.48
C LEU A 20 -6.69 -3.10 6.45
N ASP A 21 -6.51 -3.37 7.74
CA ASP A 21 -6.23 -2.33 8.72
C ASP A 21 -4.73 -2.05 8.77
N VAL A 22 -4.33 -0.86 8.33
CA VAL A 22 -2.93 -0.44 8.28
C VAL A 22 -2.68 0.74 9.24
N PRO A 23 -1.55 0.74 9.96
CA PRO A 23 -1.09 1.92 10.69
C PRO A 23 -0.81 3.07 9.72
N LEU A 24 -1.15 4.31 10.08
CA LEU A 24 -0.91 5.49 9.24
C LEU A 24 0.50 6.07 9.41
N ASP A 25 1.21 5.65 10.47
CA ASP A 25 2.55 6.08 10.86
C ASP A 25 3.68 5.29 10.17
N ILE A 26 3.37 4.19 9.47
CA ILE A 26 4.36 3.46 8.68
C ILE A 26 4.64 4.15 7.36
N SER A 27 5.82 3.90 6.79
CA SER A 27 6.17 4.41 5.48
C SER A 27 5.50 3.62 4.35
N ALA A 28 5.40 4.25 3.17
CA ALA A 28 4.96 3.56 1.97
C ALA A 28 5.82 2.32 1.63
N ASN A 29 7.14 2.39 1.89
CA ASN A 29 8.04 1.26 1.70
C ASN A 29 7.72 0.11 2.65
N ASP A 30 7.47 0.39 3.93
CA ASP A 30 7.12 -0.65 4.91
C ASP A 30 5.84 -1.35 4.52
N LEU A 31 4.84 -0.60 4.03
CA LEU A 31 3.60 -1.17 3.50
C LEU A 31 3.86 -2.09 2.30
N ILE A 32 4.71 -1.68 1.36
CA ILE A 32 5.05 -2.49 0.17
C ILE A 32 5.74 -3.78 0.59
N LEU A 33 6.73 -3.70 1.49
CA LEU A 33 7.46 -4.87 2.00
C LEU A 33 6.51 -5.84 2.71
N ALA A 34 5.65 -5.33 3.58
CA ALA A 34 4.68 -6.15 4.31
C ALA A 34 3.68 -6.85 3.37
N LEU A 35 3.18 -6.14 2.35
CA LEU A 35 2.27 -6.74 1.36
C LEU A 35 2.99 -7.76 0.48
N ASN A 36 4.25 -7.50 0.12
CA ASN A 36 5.06 -8.43 -0.66
C ASN A 36 5.31 -9.73 0.10
N GLU A 37 5.64 -9.65 1.39
CA GLU A 37 5.85 -10.82 2.26
C GLU A 37 4.53 -11.56 2.53
N ALA A 38 3.45 -10.84 2.86
CA ALA A 38 2.17 -11.45 3.21
C ALA A 38 1.47 -12.15 2.05
N TYR A 39 1.58 -11.60 0.83
CA TYR A 39 0.91 -12.11 -0.36
C TYR A 39 1.86 -12.77 -1.37
N ASP A 40 3.16 -12.86 -1.09
CA ASP A 40 4.19 -13.34 -2.04
C ASP A 40 4.01 -12.67 -3.41
N LEU A 41 4.03 -11.33 -3.44
CA LEU A 41 3.76 -10.54 -4.65
C LEU A 41 4.91 -10.60 -5.66
N GLN A 42 6.05 -11.19 -5.27
CA GLN A 42 7.28 -11.29 -6.08
C GLN A 42 7.77 -9.93 -6.59
N ILE A 43 7.52 -8.86 -5.83
CA ILE A 43 8.07 -7.54 -6.11
C ILE A 43 9.58 -7.60 -5.84
N ASP A 44 10.38 -7.14 -6.80
CA ASP A 44 11.82 -7.00 -6.59
C ASP A 44 12.10 -5.80 -5.67
N THR A 45 12.13 -6.10 -4.37
CA THR A 45 12.41 -5.12 -3.32
C THR A 45 13.89 -4.71 -3.29
N SER A 46 14.74 -5.29 -4.13
CA SER A 46 16.15 -4.89 -4.28
C SER A 46 16.28 -3.51 -4.93
N ASP A 47 15.29 -3.11 -5.74
CA ASP A 47 15.21 -1.77 -6.33
C ASP A 47 14.00 -0.99 -5.76
N ILE A 48 14.17 -0.51 -4.52
CA ILE A 48 13.20 0.32 -3.80
C ILE A 48 12.76 1.55 -4.62
N ASN A 49 13.55 2.03 -5.59
CA ASN A 49 13.17 3.17 -6.43
C ASN A 49 12.07 2.84 -7.44
N ASN A 50 11.93 1.56 -7.81
CA ASN A 50 10.92 1.04 -8.73
C ASN A 50 9.75 0.35 -8.02
N CYS A 51 9.78 0.27 -6.68
CA CYS A 51 8.67 -0.24 -5.87
C CYS A 51 7.64 0.87 -5.64
N PHE A 52 6.49 0.79 -6.32
CA PHE A 52 5.39 1.74 -6.11
C PHE A 52 4.02 1.06 -6.11
N LEU A 53 3.12 1.58 -5.27
CA LEU A 53 1.70 1.23 -5.29
C LEU A 53 0.87 2.42 -5.73
N LYS A 54 -0.15 2.17 -6.57
CA LYS A 54 -1.11 3.19 -6.97
C LYS A 54 -2.26 3.20 -5.97
N ALA A 55 -2.36 4.26 -5.18
CA ALA A 55 -3.56 4.53 -4.41
C ALA A 55 -4.57 5.32 -5.25
N GLU A 56 -5.85 5.01 -5.10
CA GLU A 56 -7.01 5.73 -5.63
C GLU A 56 -7.81 6.28 -4.44
N HIS A 57 -8.33 7.50 -4.60
CA HIS A 57 -9.03 8.25 -3.55
C HIS A 57 -8.19 8.46 -2.27
N PRO A 58 -7.10 9.25 -2.31
CA PRO A 58 -6.62 10.09 -3.43
C PRO A 58 -5.76 9.35 -4.46
N ILE A 59 -5.70 9.86 -5.70
CA ILE A 59 -4.81 9.32 -6.75
C ILE A 59 -3.37 9.69 -6.39
N VAL A 60 -2.64 8.77 -5.76
CA VAL A 60 -1.28 9.01 -5.30
C VAL A 60 -0.39 7.79 -5.48
N LEU A 61 0.87 8.05 -5.85
CA LEU A 61 1.89 7.02 -5.95
C LEU A 61 2.57 6.87 -4.59
N LEU A 62 2.30 5.76 -3.90
CA LEU A 62 2.93 5.43 -2.63
C LEU A 62 4.34 4.89 -2.92
N ARG A 63 5.37 5.63 -2.52
CA ARG A 63 6.79 5.26 -2.67
C ARG A 63 7.68 5.98 -1.67
N GLY A 64 8.73 5.35 -1.19
CA GLY A 64 9.75 5.99 -0.36
C GLY A 64 9.38 6.06 1.13
N SER A 65 10.06 6.94 1.85
CA SER A 65 10.05 7.02 3.32
C SER A 65 8.92 7.86 3.92
N LYS A 66 8.07 8.46 3.10
CA LYS A 66 6.91 9.23 3.60
C LYS A 66 5.86 8.30 4.20
N THR A 67 5.22 8.77 5.26
CA THR A 67 4.18 8.03 5.98
C THR A 67 2.86 8.00 5.21
N LEU A 68 2.03 6.99 5.46
CA LEU A 68 0.70 6.90 4.84
C LEU A 68 -0.19 8.09 5.24
N ALA A 69 -0.02 8.64 6.45
CA ALA A 69 -0.67 9.87 6.88
C ALA A 69 -0.32 11.07 5.99
N GLU A 70 0.96 11.24 5.64
CA GLU A 70 1.43 12.30 4.74
C GLU A 70 0.92 12.16 3.31
N TYR A 71 0.64 10.93 2.88
CA TYR A 71 -0.02 10.64 1.61
C TYR A 71 -1.54 10.88 1.64
N GLY A 72 -2.11 11.14 2.82
CA GLY A 72 -3.54 11.34 2.99
C GLY A 72 -4.35 10.05 2.84
N VAL A 73 -3.75 8.90 3.18
CA VAL A 73 -4.44 7.60 3.28
C VAL A 73 -5.45 7.65 4.42
N ARG A 74 -6.64 7.13 4.17
CA ARG A 74 -7.78 7.15 5.10
C ARG A 74 -8.62 5.89 4.91
N ASN A 75 -9.62 5.74 5.77
CA ASN A 75 -10.63 4.69 5.61
C ASN A 75 -11.26 4.76 4.21
N GLY A 76 -11.27 3.63 3.51
CA GLY A 76 -11.79 3.51 2.15
C GLY A 76 -10.81 3.92 1.04
N THR A 77 -9.57 4.29 1.36
CA THR A 77 -8.52 4.44 0.34
C THR A 77 -8.30 3.09 -0.34
N VAL A 78 -8.30 3.10 -1.67
CA VAL A 78 -8.09 1.90 -2.48
C VAL A 78 -6.64 1.87 -2.92
N ILE A 79 -5.93 0.77 -2.70
CA ILE A 79 -4.56 0.59 -3.19
C ILE A 79 -4.58 -0.54 -4.21
N ARG A 80 -4.18 -0.25 -5.45
CA ARG A 80 -4.10 -1.23 -6.53
C ARG A 80 -2.67 -1.67 -6.78
N PHE A 81 -2.50 -2.98 -6.85
CA PHE A 81 -1.32 -3.64 -7.38
C PHE A 81 -1.62 -4.20 -8.77
N THR A 82 -0.93 -3.67 -9.79
CA THR A 82 -1.14 -4.02 -11.21
C THR A 82 0.05 -4.73 -11.86
N GLU A 83 1.18 -4.80 -11.15
CA GLU A 83 2.43 -5.43 -11.65
C GLU A 83 2.39 -6.95 -11.67
#